data_AF-A0A0Q4ETR6-F1
#
_entry.id   AF-A0A0Q4ETR6-F1
#
_cell.length_a   1.000
_cell.length_b   1.000
_cell.length_c   1.000
_cell.angle_alpha   90.00
_cell.angle_beta   90.00
_cell.angle_gamma   90.00
#
_symmetry.space_group_name_H-M   'P 1'
#
loop_
_entity.id
_entity.type
_entity.pdbx_description
1 polymer ?
#
loop_
_entity_poly.entity_id
_entity_poly.type
_entity_poly.pdbx_seq_one_letter_code
_entity_poly.pdbx_strand_id
1 'polypeptide(L)'
;MIMVEFDFYYDTLNRLVGTGTRDTIIGEEEQPVHSVNFAHSTYNLKMKYNKVGGIIEKTQHHERDMIVVPENTYQNNYAYIGGTHKLDKVDDGSTGNTESFEYDFDGNAVSHIDINGTRKMFWDEQDRMSLSVSYL
;
A
#
# COMPACT_ATOMS: atom_id res chain seq x y z
N MET A 1 -8.70 27.12 -11.16
CA MET A 1 -8.92 25.70 -10.81
C MET A 1 -7.56 25.06 -10.73
N ILE A 2 -7.13 24.61 -9.55
CA ILE A 2 -5.83 23.93 -9.41
C ILE A 2 -6.07 22.44 -9.74
N MET A 3 -5.35 21.94 -10.74
CA MET A 3 -5.34 20.53 -11.09
C MET A 3 -4.20 19.87 -10.32
N VAL A 4 -4.51 18.84 -9.53
CA VAL A 4 -3.49 17.96 -8.96
C VAL A 4 -3.13 16.95 -10.05
N GLU A 5 -1.88 17.01 -10.52
CA GLU A 5 -1.37 16.04 -11.49
C GLU A 5 -0.60 14.94 -10.76
N PHE A 6 -0.93 13.70 -11.09
CA PHE A 6 -0.26 12.52 -10.56
C PHE A 6 0.67 11.95 -11.61
N ASP A 7 1.96 11.98 -11.33
CA ASP A 7 2.98 11.30 -12.11
C ASP A 7 3.05 9.83 -11.67
N PHE A 8 3.15 8.93 -12.65
CA PHE A 8 3.40 7.51 -12.43
C PHE A 8 4.74 7.12 -13.04
N TYR A 9 5.56 6.43 -12.25
CA TYR A 9 6.87 5.95 -12.66
C TYR A 9 6.86 4.44 -12.78
N TYR A 10 7.44 3.91 -13.85
CA TYR A 10 7.49 2.47 -14.13
C TYR A 10 8.93 2.00 -14.36
N ASP A 11 9.20 0.75 -14.05
CA ASP A 11 10.45 0.10 -14.46
C ASP A 11 10.37 -0.45 -15.90
N THR A 12 11.45 -1.11 -16.35
CA THR A 12 11.56 -1.69 -17.70
C THR A 12 10.60 -2.85 -17.97
N LEU A 13 9.95 -3.39 -16.94
CA LEU A 13 8.92 -4.42 -17.04
C LEU A 13 7.50 -3.83 -16.92
N ASN A 14 7.38 -2.49 -17.01
CA ASN A 14 6.14 -1.75 -16.84
C ASN A 14 5.47 -1.96 -15.47
N ARG A 15 6.26 -2.23 -14.42
CA ARG A 15 5.75 -2.31 -13.04
C ARG A 15 5.84 -0.93 -12.39
N LEU A 16 4.80 -0.54 -11.66
CA LEU A 16 4.73 0.74 -10.95
C LEU A 16 5.81 0.81 -9.88
N VAL A 17 6.79 1.70 -10.01
CA VAL A 17 7.86 1.90 -9.01
C VAL A 17 7.61 3.11 -8.11
N GLY A 18 6.71 4.01 -8.49
CA GLY A 18 6.25 5.05 -7.59
C GLY A 18 5.33 6.09 -8.21
N THR A 19 4.92 7.04 -7.38
CA THR A 19 4.09 8.17 -7.77
C THR A 19 4.69 9.49 -7.30
N GLY A 20 4.35 10.58 -8.00
CA GLY A 20 4.63 11.93 -7.53
C GLY A 20 3.39 12.81 -7.68
N THR A 21 3.13 13.68 -6.70
CA THR A 21 2.16 14.78 -6.84
C THR A 21 2.90 16.04 -7.24
N ARG A 22 2.47 16.68 -8.33
CA ARG A 22 2.93 18.01 -8.75
C ARG A 22 1.81 19.03 -8.54
N ASP A 23 2.17 20.18 -7.98
CA ASP A 23 1.29 21.34 -7.90
C ASP A 23 1.47 22.18 -9.18
N THR A 24 0.44 22.22 -10.02
CA THR A 24 0.45 23.07 -11.22
C THR A 24 -0.37 24.33 -10.95
N ILE A 25 0.30 25.45 -10.67
CA ILE A 25 -0.34 26.77 -10.58
C ILE A 25 -0.58 27.27 -12.02
N ILE A 26 -1.81 27.18 -12.50
CA ILE A 26 -2.22 27.84 -13.74
C ILE A 26 -2.70 29.23 -13.35
N GLY A 27 -1.85 30.24 -13.53
CA GLY A 27 -2.15 31.63 -13.17
C GLY A 27 -2.88 32.37 -14.29
N GLU A 28 -3.90 33.15 -13.93
CA GLU A 28 -4.23 34.39 -14.63
C GLU A 28 -4.47 35.48 -13.58
N GLU A 29 -3.71 36.57 -13.75
CA GLU A 29 -3.81 37.93 -13.17
C GLU A 29 -3.43 38.21 -11.71
N GLU A 30 -2.58 39.24 -11.58
CA GLU A 30 -2.17 39.89 -10.34
C GLU A 30 -3.37 40.45 -9.56
N GLN A 31 -3.86 39.68 -8.60
CA GLN A 31 -4.71 40.16 -7.52
C GLN A 31 -4.10 39.66 -6.20
N PRO A 32 -4.15 40.44 -5.10
CA PRO A 32 -3.59 40.03 -3.83
C PRO A 32 -4.41 38.86 -3.30
N VAL A 33 -3.94 37.65 -3.57
CA VAL A 33 -4.64 36.43 -3.17
C VAL A 33 -4.64 36.38 -1.64
N HIS A 34 -5.80 36.64 -1.05
CA HIS A 34 -6.11 36.09 0.25
C HIS A 34 -5.78 34.60 0.21
N SER A 35 -4.95 34.16 1.14
CA SER A 35 -4.57 32.76 1.37
C SER A 35 -5.82 31.92 1.66
N VAL A 36 -6.56 31.55 0.61
CA VAL A 36 -7.57 30.50 0.69
C VAL A 36 -6.82 29.18 0.74
N ASN A 37 -6.82 28.58 1.92
CA ASN A 37 -6.37 27.21 2.20
C ASN A 37 -7.17 26.22 1.33
N PHE A 38 -6.77 26.02 0.09
CA PHE A 38 -7.08 24.80 -0.63
C PHE A 38 -6.03 23.78 -0.20
N ALA A 39 -6.38 23.02 0.82
CA ALA A 39 -5.41 22.16 1.44
C ALA A 39 -5.35 20.87 0.58
N HIS A 40 -4.30 20.75 -0.23
CA HIS A 40 -4.17 19.73 -1.26
C HIS A 40 -3.96 18.34 -0.63
N SER A 41 -4.57 17.30 -1.21
CA SER A 41 -4.23 15.92 -0.86
C SER A 41 -2.99 15.50 -1.64
N THR A 42 -1.93 15.10 -0.93
CA THR A 42 -0.68 14.60 -1.54
C THR A 42 -0.60 13.08 -1.40
N TYR A 43 0.05 12.42 -2.36
CA TYR A 43 0.24 10.97 -2.32
C TYR A 43 1.57 10.57 -2.95
N ASN A 44 2.44 9.98 -2.13
CA ASN A 44 3.72 9.44 -2.56
C ASN A 44 3.72 7.92 -2.32
N LEU A 45 4.01 7.17 -3.38
CA LEU A 45 4.20 5.74 -3.35
C LEU A 45 5.59 5.41 -3.86
N LYS A 46 6.26 4.45 -3.22
CA LYS A 46 7.48 3.81 -3.71
C LYS A 46 7.36 2.30 -3.58
N MET A 47 7.68 1.60 -4.66
CA MET A 47 7.59 0.14 -4.75
C MET A 47 8.94 -0.44 -5.15
N LYS A 48 9.33 -1.55 -4.51
CA LYS A 48 10.45 -2.39 -4.97
C LYS A 48 9.97 -3.80 -5.19
N TYR A 49 10.61 -4.47 -6.16
CA TYR A 49 10.26 -5.82 -6.56
C TYR A 49 11.49 -6.73 -6.56
N ASN A 50 11.28 -8.01 -6.27
CA ASN A 50 12.29 -9.03 -6.53
C ASN A 50 12.35 -9.41 -8.03
N LYS A 51 13.27 -10.31 -8.38
CA LYS A 51 13.50 -10.75 -9.77
C LYS A 51 12.32 -11.50 -10.40
N VAL A 52 11.43 -12.07 -9.58
CA VAL A 52 10.25 -12.83 -10.03
C VAL A 52 8.95 -12.01 -9.95
N GLY A 53 9.03 -10.71 -9.62
CA GLY A 53 7.88 -9.81 -9.60
C GLY A 53 7.16 -9.67 -8.27
N GLY A 54 7.59 -10.36 -7.21
CA GLY A 54 7.04 -10.13 -5.86
C GLY A 54 7.44 -8.75 -5.34
N ILE A 55 6.48 -8.03 -4.75
CA ILE A 55 6.73 -6.74 -4.08
C ILE A 55 7.53 -7.04 -2.82
N ILE A 56 8.67 -6.40 -2.61
CA ILE A 56 9.50 -6.58 -1.41
C ILE A 56 9.49 -5.37 -0.48
N GLU A 57 9.12 -4.19 -1.00
CA GLU A 57 8.98 -2.96 -0.22
C GLU A 57 7.85 -2.13 -0.84
N LYS A 58 6.95 -1.63 0.00
CA LYS A 58 5.93 -0.63 -0.34
C LYS A 58 5.96 0.46 0.71
N THR A 59 6.43 1.65 0.32
CA THR A 59 6.38 2.85 1.16
C THR A 59 5.31 3.77 0.63
N GLN A 60 4.42 4.22 1.50
CA GLN A 60 3.35 5.12 1.14
C GLN A 60 3.27 6.27 2.14
N HIS A 61 3.08 7.49 1.63
CA HIS A 61 2.84 8.69 2.45
C HIS A 61 1.66 9.46 1.88
N HIS A 62 0.67 9.75 2.72
CA HIS A 62 -0.52 10.49 2.34
C HIS A 62 -0.75 11.63 3.31
N GLU A 63 -0.92 12.84 2.78
CA GLU A 63 -1.41 13.99 3.52
C GLU A 63 -2.73 14.46 2.94
N ARG A 64 -3.64 14.85 3.82
CA ARG A 64 -4.87 15.57 3.49
C ARG A 64 -4.88 16.83 4.30
N ASP A 65 -5.05 17.95 3.61
CA ASP A 65 -5.05 19.26 4.23
C ASP A 65 -3.78 19.57 5.04
N MET A 66 -2.62 19.11 4.55
CA MET A 66 -1.31 19.16 5.24
C MET A 66 -1.23 18.30 6.53
N ILE A 67 -2.24 17.46 6.78
CA ILE A 67 -2.27 16.51 7.90
C ILE A 67 -1.97 15.12 7.36
N VAL A 68 -0.95 14.47 7.92
CA VAL A 68 -0.63 13.06 7.61
C VAL A 68 -1.83 12.19 7.97
N VAL A 69 -2.21 11.31 7.06
CA VAL A 69 -3.25 10.29 7.27
C VAL A 69 -2.55 8.99 7.68
N PRO A 70 -2.55 8.62 8.98
CA PRO A 70 -1.75 7.50 9.48
C PRO A 70 -2.19 6.16 8.88
N GLU A 71 -3.49 5.97 8.64
CA GLU A 71 -4.04 4.74 8.06
C GLU A 71 -3.56 4.49 6.63
N ASN A 72 -3.02 5.52 5.98
CA ASN A 72 -2.55 5.49 4.59
C ASN A 72 -1.08 5.92 4.48
N THR A 73 -0.35 5.91 5.58
CA THR A 73 1.08 6.25 5.66
C THR A 73 1.81 5.14 6.39
N TYR A 74 2.61 4.37 5.66
CA TYR A 74 3.25 3.16 6.16
C TYR A 74 4.48 2.76 5.33
N GLN A 75 5.30 1.86 5.88
CA GLN A 75 6.40 1.23 5.17
C GLN A 75 6.35 -0.29 5.35
N ASN A 76 5.82 -1.00 4.38
CA ASN A 76 5.70 -2.46 4.45
C ASN A 76 6.86 -3.14 3.73
N ASN A 77 7.50 -4.08 4.42
CA ASN A 77 8.51 -4.98 3.87
C ASN A 77 7.91 -6.39 3.77
N TYR A 78 8.00 -7.01 2.61
CA TYR A 78 7.36 -8.30 2.35
C TYR A 78 8.41 -9.40 2.23
N ALA A 79 8.26 -10.45 3.03
CA ALA A 79 9.05 -11.66 2.94
C ALA A 79 8.20 -12.79 2.34
N TYR A 80 8.82 -13.62 1.50
CA TYR A 80 8.16 -14.75 0.84
C TYR A 80 8.79 -16.06 1.28
N ILE A 81 7.96 -17.12 1.35
CA ILE A 81 8.43 -18.48 1.58
C ILE A 81 9.26 -18.91 0.37
N GLY A 82 10.50 -19.34 0.61
CA GLY A 82 11.47 -19.69 -0.44
C GLY A 82 10.92 -20.69 -1.46
N GLY A 83 11.13 -20.40 -2.74
CA GLY A 83 10.65 -21.24 -3.86
C GLY A 83 9.15 -21.11 -4.15
N THR A 84 8.44 -20.18 -3.50
CA THR A 84 7.00 -19.96 -3.69
C THR A 84 6.68 -18.48 -3.92
N HIS A 85 5.40 -18.18 -4.19
CA HIS A 85 4.85 -16.82 -4.17
C HIS A 85 4.05 -16.51 -2.89
N LYS A 86 4.10 -17.40 -1.88
CA LYS A 86 3.39 -17.25 -0.61
C LYS A 86 4.13 -16.27 0.29
N LEU A 87 3.41 -15.37 0.95
CA LEU A 87 4.01 -14.46 1.92
C LEU A 87 4.34 -15.25 3.19
N ASP A 88 5.54 -15.05 3.70
CA ASP A 88 5.93 -15.52 5.04
C ASP A 88 5.41 -14.51 6.08
N LYS A 89 5.76 -13.25 5.87
CA LYS A 89 5.37 -12.14 6.74
C LYS A 89 5.40 -10.79 6.03
N VAL A 90 4.74 -9.82 6.65
CA VAL A 90 4.84 -8.39 6.32
C VAL A 90 5.27 -7.64 7.56
N ASP A 91 6.41 -6.95 7.50
CA ASP A 91 6.89 -6.09 8.58
C ASP A 91 6.61 -4.63 8.24
N ASP A 92 5.84 -3.93 9.09
CA ASP A 92 5.70 -2.48 9.03
C ASP A 92 6.93 -1.83 9.68
N GLY A 93 7.79 -1.24 8.86
CA GLY A 93 9.00 -0.54 9.29
C GLY A 93 8.74 0.74 10.06
N SER A 94 7.52 1.31 10.03
CA SER A 94 7.15 2.49 10.80
C SER A 94 6.67 2.15 12.21
N THR A 95 5.89 1.09 12.37
CA THR A 95 5.33 0.70 13.68
C THR A 95 6.07 -0.46 14.35
N GLY A 96 6.84 -1.25 13.59
CA GLY A 96 7.45 -2.50 14.05
C GLY A 96 6.49 -3.67 14.13
N ASN A 97 5.24 -3.50 13.70
CA ASN A 97 4.26 -4.58 13.68
C ASN A 97 4.58 -5.60 12.60
N THR A 98 4.30 -6.88 12.88
CA THR A 98 4.49 -7.97 11.93
C THR A 98 3.16 -8.69 11.69
N GLU A 99 2.82 -8.86 10.43
CA GLU A 99 1.74 -9.74 9.96
C GLU A 99 2.33 -11.09 9.53
N SER A 100 1.61 -12.18 9.77
CA SER A 100 2.04 -13.54 9.37
C SER A 100 0.89 -14.36 8.79
N PHE A 101 1.24 -15.36 7.99
CA PHE A 101 0.28 -16.13 7.19
C PHE A 101 0.50 -17.64 7.33
N GLU A 102 -0.61 -18.38 7.40
CA GLU A 102 -0.62 -19.84 7.28
C GLU A 102 -1.36 -20.24 6.02
N TYR A 103 -0.94 -21.36 5.41
CA TYR A 103 -1.48 -21.85 4.15
C TYR A 103 -1.87 -23.31 4.25
N ASP A 104 -2.88 -23.72 3.48
CA ASP A 104 -3.15 -25.13 3.22
C ASP A 104 -2.17 -25.71 2.17
N PHE A 105 -2.38 -26.98 1.83
CA PHE A 105 -1.55 -27.71 0.88
C PHE A 105 -1.61 -27.12 -0.53
N ASP A 106 -2.80 -26.71 -0.98
CA ASP A 106 -3.05 -26.15 -2.30
C ASP A 106 -2.55 -24.70 -2.43
N GLY A 107 -2.30 -24.05 -1.28
CA GLY A 107 -1.64 -22.76 -1.18
C GLY A 107 -2.57 -21.60 -0.91
N ASN A 108 -3.80 -21.88 -0.49
CA ASN A 108 -4.72 -20.85 -0.04
C ASN A 108 -4.36 -20.41 1.38
N ALA A 109 -4.48 -19.11 1.66
CA ALA A 109 -4.24 -18.60 3.01
C ALA A 109 -5.38 -19.03 3.93
N VAL A 110 -5.08 -19.72 5.03
CA VAL A 110 -6.06 -20.19 6.03
C VAL A 110 -6.01 -19.35 7.31
N SER A 111 -4.93 -18.61 7.53
CA SER A 111 -4.76 -17.73 8.68
C SER A 111 -3.98 -16.47 8.29
N HIS A 112 -4.43 -15.33 8.81
CA HIS A 112 -3.68 -14.07 8.80
C HIS A 112 -3.71 -13.53 10.22
N ILE A 113 -2.53 -13.39 10.82
CA ILE A 113 -2.35 -12.90 12.18
C ILE A 113 -1.68 -11.53 12.12
N ASP A 114 -2.28 -10.52 12.74
CA ASP A 114 -1.77 -9.16 12.86
C ASP A 114 -1.98 -8.62 14.30
N ILE A 115 -1.66 -7.35 14.54
CA ILE A 115 -1.84 -6.71 15.86
C ILE A 115 -3.31 -6.62 16.32
N ASN A 116 -4.26 -6.69 15.38
CA ASN A 116 -5.70 -6.66 15.65
C ASN A 116 -6.29 -8.05 15.85
N GLY A 117 -5.47 -9.11 15.78
CA GLY A 117 -5.85 -10.48 16.07
C GLY A 117 -5.68 -11.42 14.89
N THR A 118 -6.45 -12.52 14.90
CA THR A 118 -6.34 -13.60 13.90
C THR A 118 -7.57 -13.66 13.01
N ARG A 119 -7.37 -13.62 11.70
CA ARG A 119 -8.40 -13.91 10.70
C ARG A 119 -8.22 -15.32 10.17
N LYS A 120 -9.24 -16.18 10.32
CA LYS A 120 -9.29 -17.50 9.69
C LYS A 120 -10.09 -17.43 8.40
N MET A 121 -9.56 -18.05 7.35
CA MET A 121 -10.13 -18.03 6.00
C MET A 121 -10.45 -19.46 5.57
N PHE A 122 -11.61 -19.64 4.96
CA PHE A 122 -12.12 -20.94 4.52
C PHE A 122 -12.40 -20.91 3.02
N TRP A 123 -12.14 -22.04 2.39
CA TRP A 123 -12.16 -22.21 0.94
C TRP A 123 -13.13 -23.34 0.59
N ASP A 124 -13.84 -23.19 -0.53
CA ASP A 124 -14.64 -24.28 -1.07
C ASP A 124 -13.77 -25.27 -1.88
N GLU A 125 -14.38 -26.35 -2.35
CA GLU A 125 -13.69 -27.40 -3.12
C GLU A 125 -13.11 -26.91 -4.47
N GLN A 126 -13.36 -25.66 -4.86
CA GLN A 126 -12.86 -25.04 -6.09
C GLN A 126 -11.81 -23.96 -5.79
N ASP A 127 -11.23 -23.95 -4.59
CA ASP A 127 -10.24 -22.97 -4.13
C ASP A 127 -10.76 -21.53 -4.15
N ARG A 128 -12.05 -21.34 -3.89
CA ARG A 128 -12.65 -20.00 -3.77
C ARG A 128 -12.93 -19.69 -2.32
N MET A 129 -12.56 -18.48 -1.89
CA MET A 129 -12.81 -18.05 -0.52
C MET A 129 -14.32 -17.99 -0.28
N SER A 130 -14.78 -18.78 0.68
CA SER A 130 -16.19 -18.85 1.06
C SER A 130 -16.50 -18.02 2.30
N LEU A 131 -15.55 -17.95 3.24
CA LEU A 131 -15.73 -17.28 4.52
C LEU A 131 -14.40 -16.75 5.09
N SER A 132 -14.48 -15.60 5.77
CA SER A 132 -13.41 -15.10 6.64
C SER A 132 -14.01 -14.73 8.00
N VAL A 133 -13.39 -15.20 9.08
CA VAL A 133 -13.82 -14.94 10.47
C VAL A 133 -12.67 -14.32 11.25
N SER A 134 -12.91 -13.17 11.87
CA SER A 134 -11.93 -12.45 12.69
C SER A 134 -12.10 -12.77 14.17
N TYR A 135 -10.99 -13.01 14.86
CA TYR A 135 -10.88 -13.17 16.31
C TYR A 135 -9.96 -12.06 16.84
N LEU A 136 -10.39 -11.41 17.93
CA LEU A 136 -9.63 -10.37 18.64
C LEU A 136 -8.68 -10.99 19.66
#